data_AF-A0A7Y8MQK6-F1
#
_entry.id   AF-A0A7Y8MQK6-F1
#
_cell.length_a   1.000
_cell.length_b   1.000
_cell.length_c   1.000
_cell.angle_alpha   90.00
_cell.angle_beta   90.00
_cell.angle_gamma   90.00
#
_symmetry.space_group_name_H-M   'P 1'
#
loop_
_entity.id
_entity.type
_entity.pdbx_description
1 polymer ?
#
loop_
_entity_poly.entity_id
_entity_poly.type
_entity_poly.pdbx_seq_one_letter_code
_entity_poly.pdbx_strand_id
1 'polypeptide(L)'
;MIRLLNVVAILVAMFGLNACLISPAPLITPDKAAYPFADGARLDHVSGDTHRRVILLREGNYYLHVEDGGPEETPSVLRGMMYEFAPGAFILQAEIPPEGDKERAYMYAILTLDEPRGFKRFDLTCGGVKELLEGSSQTLKSFGLSEAASDSDCMVETLDGLSALAKVVLAKGGEADSTYVPVP
;
A
#
# COMPACT_ATOMS: atom_id res chain seq x y z
N MET A 1 -15.66 27.75 20.64
CA MET A 1 -14.30 27.17 20.62
C MET A 1 -14.45 25.65 20.70
N ILE A 2 -14.59 25.01 19.56
CA ILE A 2 -14.72 23.54 19.46
C ILE A 2 -13.31 22.99 19.25
N ARG A 3 -12.90 22.04 20.10
CA ARG A 3 -11.57 21.45 20.13
C ARG A 3 -11.33 20.64 18.85
N LEU A 4 -10.43 21.13 17.98
CA LEU A 4 -9.87 20.44 16.81
C LEU A 4 -8.80 19.40 17.21
N LEU A 5 -9.06 18.60 18.24
CA LEU A 5 -8.30 17.39 18.53
C LEU A 5 -9.27 16.24 18.26
N ASN A 6 -9.04 15.46 17.19
CA ASN A 6 -9.59 14.11 16.89
C ASN A 6 -9.89 13.86 15.39
N VAL A 7 -9.28 14.57 14.43
CA VAL A 7 -9.46 14.22 13.00
C VAL A 7 -8.38 13.24 12.50
N VAL A 8 -7.20 13.20 13.12
CA VAL A 8 -6.04 12.39 12.69
C VAL A 8 -6.26 10.87 12.84
N ALA A 9 -7.08 10.43 13.78
CA ALA A 9 -7.34 9.01 14.00
C ALA A 9 -8.39 8.42 13.03
N ILE A 10 -9.12 9.26 12.29
CA ILE A 10 -10.30 8.80 11.52
C ILE A 10 -9.93 8.47 10.08
N LEU A 11 -9.00 9.20 9.45
CA LEU A 11 -8.62 8.92 8.06
C LEU A 11 -7.76 7.65 7.90
N VAL A 12 -6.79 7.41 8.80
CA VAL A 12 -5.98 6.18 8.77
C VAL A 12 -6.82 4.94 9.12
N ALA A 13 -7.75 5.06 10.07
CA ALA A 13 -8.69 3.99 10.40
C ALA A 13 -9.70 3.69 9.29
N MET A 14 -10.06 4.68 8.45
CA MET A 14 -11.01 4.51 7.35
C MET A 14 -10.44 3.73 6.15
N PHE A 15 -9.12 3.57 6.06
CA PHE A 15 -8.50 2.76 5.00
C PHE A 15 -8.10 1.35 5.45
N GLY A 16 -8.28 0.99 6.73
CA GLY A 16 -7.85 -0.32 7.24
C GLY A 16 -6.33 -0.57 7.11
N LEU A 17 -5.55 0.48 6.82
CA LEU A 17 -4.11 0.44 6.61
C LEU A 17 -3.41 0.37 7.97
N ASN A 18 -3.38 -0.82 8.59
CA ASN A 18 -2.53 -1.07 9.76
C ASN A 18 -1.06 -1.29 9.38
N ALA A 19 -0.74 -1.33 8.09
CA ALA A 19 0.58 -1.59 7.56
C ALA A 19 1.33 -0.32 7.22
N CYS A 20 2.46 -0.10 7.88
CA CYS A 20 3.30 1.04 7.60
C CYS A 20 4.73 0.58 7.34
N LEU A 21 4.91 -0.15 6.23
CA LEU A 21 6.15 -0.03 5.48
C LEU A 21 6.18 1.38 4.90
N ILE A 22 7.04 2.25 5.41
CA ILE A 22 7.09 3.66 5.05
C ILE A 22 8.49 4.11 4.64
N SER A 23 8.57 5.17 3.84
CA SER A 23 9.85 5.79 3.45
C SER A 23 9.67 7.30 3.31
N PRO A 24 10.68 8.13 3.66
CA PRO A 24 10.59 9.59 3.47
C PRO A 24 10.77 9.98 1.99
N ALA A 25 11.29 9.07 1.17
CA ALA A 25 11.53 9.27 -0.25
C ALA A 25 10.80 8.19 -1.07
N PRO A 26 10.42 8.50 -2.33
CA PRO A 26 9.84 7.49 -3.20
C PRO A 26 10.92 6.50 -3.61
N LEU A 27 10.66 5.20 -3.42
CA LEU A 27 11.53 4.11 -3.85
C LEU A 27 11.23 3.66 -5.29
N ILE A 28 9.99 3.85 -5.73
CA ILE A 28 9.54 3.64 -7.11
C ILE A 28 9.61 4.99 -7.83
N THR A 29 10.37 5.01 -8.92
CA THR A 29 10.50 6.14 -9.84
C THR A 29 9.71 5.88 -11.12
N PRO A 30 9.34 6.92 -11.90
CA PRO A 30 8.54 6.74 -13.11
C PRO A 30 9.11 5.76 -14.14
N ASP A 31 10.43 5.69 -14.29
CA ASP A 31 11.11 4.77 -15.21
C ASP A 31 10.99 3.29 -14.81
N LYS A 32 10.64 3.02 -13.54
CA LYS A 32 10.42 1.67 -13.00
C LYS A 32 8.94 1.32 -12.85
N ALA A 33 8.04 2.28 -13.10
CA ALA A 33 6.63 2.09 -12.83
C ALA A 33 5.99 1.11 -13.83
N ALA A 34 5.22 0.17 -13.30
CA ALA A 34 4.36 -0.74 -14.04
C ALA A 34 2.91 -0.26 -13.97
N TYR A 35 2.16 -0.50 -15.05
CA TYR A 35 0.76 -0.06 -15.16
C TYR A 35 -0.14 -1.22 -15.61
N PRO A 36 -0.43 -2.18 -14.71
CA PRO A 36 -1.20 -3.37 -15.07
C PRO A 36 -2.69 -3.07 -15.35
N PHE A 37 -3.20 -1.92 -14.91
CA PHE A 37 -4.57 -1.48 -15.17
C PHE A 37 -4.65 -0.44 -16.28
N ALA A 38 -5.68 -0.56 -17.11
CA ALA A 38 -6.09 0.49 -18.04
C ALA A 38 -6.53 1.76 -17.28
N ASP A 39 -6.44 2.91 -17.94
CA ASP A 39 -7.02 4.15 -17.41
C ASP A 39 -8.54 4.04 -17.32
N GLY A 40 -9.13 4.47 -16.20
CA GLY A 40 -10.55 4.33 -15.91
C GLY A 40 -10.98 2.93 -15.47
N ALA A 41 -10.03 2.04 -15.14
CA ALA A 41 -10.36 0.70 -14.64
C ALA A 41 -11.21 0.79 -13.36
N ARG A 42 -12.30 0.02 -13.31
CA ARG A 42 -13.18 -0.08 -12.16
C ARG A 42 -12.94 -1.37 -11.41
N LEU A 43 -12.77 -1.28 -10.11
CA LEU A 43 -12.47 -2.39 -9.22
C LEU A 43 -13.45 -2.35 -8.04
N ASP A 44 -13.98 -3.49 -7.67
CA ASP A 44 -14.67 -3.69 -6.40
C ASP A 44 -13.61 -4.09 -5.35
N HIS A 45 -13.36 -3.20 -4.39
CA HIS A 45 -12.47 -3.42 -3.25
C HIS A 45 -13.23 -4.07 -2.10
N VAL A 46 -12.78 -5.27 -1.71
CA VAL A 46 -13.35 -6.07 -0.62
C VAL A 46 -12.29 -6.26 0.47
N SER A 47 -12.57 -5.80 1.68
CA SER A 47 -11.72 -6.00 2.86
C SER A 47 -12.61 -6.30 4.08
N GLY A 48 -12.56 -7.53 4.58
CA GLY A 48 -13.52 -8.01 5.57
C GLY A 48 -14.97 -7.82 5.10
N ASP A 49 -15.79 -7.18 5.93
CA ASP A 49 -17.18 -6.82 5.60
C ASP A 49 -17.31 -5.53 4.78
N THR A 50 -16.19 -4.84 4.52
CA THR A 50 -16.20 -3.59 3.76
C THR A 50 -16.15 -3.91 2.27
N HIS A 51 -17.12 -3.37 1.54
CA HIS A 51 -17.16 -3.41 0.08
C HIS A 51 -17.26 -1.98 -0.45
N ARG A 52 -16.30 -1.56 -1.27
CA ARG A 52 -16.27 -0.24 -1.91
C ARG A 52 -15.94 -0.40 -3.38
N ARG A 53 -16.50 0.47 -4.21
CA ARG A 53 -16.08 0.55 -5.60
C ARG A 53 -15.01 1.62 -5.76
N VAL A 54 -14.00 1.29 -6.54
CA VAL A 54 -12.82 2.11 -6.78
C VAL A 54 -12.65 2.28 -8.28
N ILE A 55 -12.29 3.48 -8.69
CA ILE A 55 -11.87 3.81 -10.06
C ILE A 55 -10.39 4.17 -10.00
N LEU A 56 -9.59 3.50 -10.82
CA LEU A 56 -8.19 3.84 -11.04
C LEU A 56 -8.07 4.73 -12.27
N LEU A 57 -7.79 6.01 -12.05
CA LEU A 57 -7.50 6.97 -13.13
C LEU A 57 -5.99 7.11 -13.30
N ARG A 58 -5.51 7.36 -14.52
CA ARG A 58 -4.10 7.58 -14.79
C ARG A 58 -3.83 9.07 -15.00
N GLU A 59 -2.97 9.64 -14.16
CA GLU A 59 -2.50 11.02 -14.31
C GLU A 59 -0.97 11.04 -14.46
N GLY A 60 -0.51 11.19 -15.71
CA GLY A 60 0.90 11.06 -16.04
C GLY A 60 1.43 9.68 -15.67
N ASN A 61 2.33 9.63 -14.69
CA ASN A 61 2.95 8.39 -14.21
C ASN A 61 2.27 7.81 -12.96
N TYR A 62 1.16 8.37 -12.51
CA TYR A 62 0.50 7.95 -11.27
C TYR A 62 -0.86 7.32 -11.53
N TYR A 63 -1.21 6.35 -10.71
CA TYR A 63 -2.60 5.98 -10.47
C TYR A 63 -3.21 6.92 -9.44
N LEU A 64 -4.42 7.39 -9.72
CA LEU A 64 -5.29 8.07 -8.78
C LEU A 64 -6.36 7.07 -8.34
N HIS A 65 -6.41 6.80 -7.05
CA HIS A 65 -7.48 6.02 -6.45
C HIS A 65 -8.69 6.92 -6.16
N VAL A 66 -9.84 6.62 -6.75
CA VAL A 66 -11.10 7.36 -6.53
C VAL A 66 -12.18 6.41 -6.05
N GLU A 67 -12.81 6.69 -4.90
CA GLU A 67 -13.95 5.91 -4.43
C GLU A 67 -15.22 6.32 -5.22
N ASP A 68 -15.93 5.34 -5.78
CA ASP A 68 -17.15 5.54 -6.55
C ASP A 68 -18.37 5.60 -5.60
N GLY A 69 -19.12 6.71 -5.63
CA GLY A 69 -20.35 6.89 -4.84
C GLY A 69 -20.20 7.64 -3.51
N GLY A 70 -19.03 8.22 -3.19
CA GLY A 70 -18.92 9.21 -2.12
C GLY A 70 -19.69 10.50 -2.47
N PRO A 71 -20.22 11.25 -1.48
CA PRO A 71 -20.76 12.57 -1.75
C PRO A 71 -19.69 13.39 -2.46
N GLU A 72 -20.05 14.06 -3.56
CA GLU A 72 -19.18 15.04 -4.20
C GLU A 72 -18.57 15.94 -3.13
N GLU A 73 -17.26 15.81 -2.87
CA GLU A 73 -16.32 16.85 -2.45
C GLU A 73 -15.06 16.20 -1.85
N THR A 74 -14.01 16.19 -2.67
CA THR A 74 -12.65 15.66 -2.42
C THR A 74 -12.51 14.15 -2.62
N PRO A 75 -12.19 13.68 -3.85
CA PRO A 75 -11.63 12.34 -4.00
C PRO A 75 -10.48 12.19 -3.01
N SER A 76 -10.48 11.11 -2.22
CA SER A 76 -9.27 10.73 -1.48
C SER A 76 -8.28 10.21 -2.52
N VAL A 77 -7.60 11.14 -3.19
CA VAL A 77 -6.64 10.85 -4.24
C VAL A 77 -5.37 10.31 -3.59
N LEU A 78 -5.32 9.00 -3.41
CA LEU A 78 -4.04 8.33 -3.21
C LEU A 78 -3.35 8.30 -4.56
N ARG A 79 -2.28 9.09 -4.69
CA ARG A 79 -1.38 9.08 -5.85
C ARG A 79 -0.39 7.96 -5.64
N GLY A 80 -0.43 6.96 -6.52
CA GLY A 80 0.42 5.78 -6.39
C GLY A 80 1.13 5.36 -7.67
N MET A 81 2.21 4.61 -7.50
CA MET A 81 2.91 3.90 -8.57
C MET A 81 3.04 2.43 -8.20
N MET A 82 3.09 1.55 -9.19
CA MET A 82 3.34 0.13 -8.96
C MET A 82 4.69 -0.25 -9.55
N TYR A 83 5.37 -1.22 -8.96
CA TYR A 83 6.60 -1.81 -9.48
C TYR A 83 6.44 -3.33 -9.53
N GLU A 84 6.62 -3.94 -10.69
CA GLU A 84 6.54 -5.39 -10.85
C GLU A 84 7.89 -6.03 -10.48
N PHE A 85 7.93 -6.73 -9.34
CA PHE A 85 9.16 -7.37 -8.84
C PHE A 85 9.28 -8.86 -9.21
N ALA A 86 8.16 -9.45 -9.65
CA ALA A 86 8.04 -10.76 -10.26
C ALA A 86 6.77 -10.79 -11.13
N PRO A 87 6.65 -11.69 -12.12
CA PRO A 87 5.47 -11.75 -12.99
C PRO A 87 4.16 -11.83 -12.19
N GLY A 88 3.29 -10.83 -12.36
CA GLY A 88 2.01 -10.76 -11.65
C GLY A 88 2.12 -10.39 -10.16
N ALA A 89 3.28 -9.97 -9.68
CA ALA A 89 3.48 -9.53 -8.30
C ALA A 89 4.12 -8.13 -8.26
N PHE A 90 3.47 -7.22 -7.54
CA PHE A 90 3.75 -5.81 -7.58
C PHE A 90 3.95 -5.24 -6.17
N ILE A 91 4.76 -4.20 -6.07
CA ILE A 91 4.80 -3.29 -4.92
C ILE A 91 4.00 -2.06 -5.31
N LEU A 92 2.99 -1.72 -4.52
CA LEU A 92 2.32 -0.43 -4.57
C LEU A 92 3.10 0.56 -3.70
N GLN A 93 3.44 1.72 -4.25
CA GLN A 93 3.86 2.89 -3.50
C GLN A 93 2.73 3.91 -3.54
N ALA A 94 2.24 4.36 -2.39
CA ALA A 94 1.25 5.45 -2.29
C ALA A 94 1.86 6.67 -1.58
N GLU A 95 1.64 7.86 -2.11
CA GLU A 95 2.02 9.12 -1.49
C GLU A 95 1.10 9.42 -0.30
N ILE A 96 1.68 9.64 0.88
CA ILE A 96 0.97 10.18 2.04
C ILE A 96 1.09 11.71 1.95
N PRO A 97 -0.03 12.44 1.77
CA PRO A 97 0.00 13.90 1.74
C PRO A 97 0.49 14.45 3.09
N PRO A 98 1.29 15.53 3.09
CA PRO A 98 1.74 16.15 4.34
C PRO A 98 0.54 16.66 5.14
N GLU A 99 0.54 16.42 6.44
CA GLU A 99 -0.50 16.87 7.38
C GLU A 99 0.13 17.70 8.50
N GLY A 100 -0.19 18.99 8.55
CA GLY A 100 0.42 19.93 9.50
C GLY A 100 1.92 20.07 9.26
N ASP A 101 2.73 19.82 10.28
CA ASP A 101 4.19 19.91 10.23
C ASP A 101 4.86 18.59 9.79
N LYS A 102 4.09 17.57 9.42
CA LYS A 102 4.64 16.29 8.97
C LYS A 102 5.19 16.41 7.55
N GLU A 103 6.42 15.94 7.36
CA GLU A 103 7.02 15.81 6.04
C GLU A 103 6.26 14.79 5.19
N ARG A 104 6.41 14.91 3.86
CA ARG A 104 5.87 13.93 2.92
C ARG A 104 6.46 12.56 3.21
N ALA A 105 5.62 11.53 3.15
CA ALA A 105 6.03 10.13 3.29
C ALA A 105 5.40 9.29 2.19
N TYR A 106 5.92 8.08 2.02
CA TYR A 106 5.41 7.10 1.08
C TYR A 106 5.16 5.80 1.83
N MET A 107 4.02 5.17 1.55
CA MET A 107 3.68 3.86 2.09
C MET A 107 3.74 2.79 1.02
N TYR A 108 3.99 1.56 1.45
CA TYR A 108 4.18 0.43 0.55
C TYR A 108 3.28 -0.74 0.92
N ALA A 109 2.67 -1.36 -0.09
CA ALA A 109 1.90 -2.59 0.04
C ALA A 109 2.31 -3.58 -1.06
N ILE A 110 2.07 -4.87 -0.83
CA ILE A 110 2.31 -5.91 -1.83
C ILE A 110 0.98 -6.25 -2.49
N LEU A 111 1.00 -6.38 -3.81
CA LEU A 111 -0.15 -6.76 -4.63
C LEU A 111 0.22 -8.01 -5.45
N THR A 112 -0.66 -9.00 -5.49
CA THR A 112 -0.55 -10.10 -6.46
C THR A 112 -1.77 -10.17 -7.33
N LEU A 113 -1.54 -10.42 -8.61
CA LEU A 113 -2.57 -10.66 -9.59
C LEU A 113 -3.00 -12.13 -9.49
N ASP A 114 -4.27 -12.36 -9.16
CA ASP A 114 -4.94 -13.66 -9.13
C ASP A 114 -5.99 -13.66 -10.26
N GLU A 115 -5.56 -13.73 -11.53
CA GLU A 115 -6.50 -13.75 -12.65
C GLU A 115 -7.43 -14.98 -12.61
N PRO A 116 -8.71 -14.84 -13.01
CA PRO A 116 -9.41 -13.61 -13.44
C PRO A 116 -10.00 -12.79 -12.27
N ARG A 117 -9.68 -13.18 -11.03
CA ARG A 117 -10.34 -12.70 -9.79
C ARG A 117 -9.88 -11.31 -9.37
N GLY A 118 -8.81 -10.78 -9.96
CA GLY A 118 -8.30 -9.45 -9.68
C GLY A 118 -7.03 -9.47 -8.86
N PHE A 119 -6.84 -8.48 -7.99
CA PHE A 119 -5.64 -8.36 -7.16
C PHE A 119 -5.93 -8.73 -5.71
N LYS A 120 -4.96 -9.41 -5.07
CA LYS A 120 -4.87 -9.55 -3.63
C LYS A 120 -3.86 -8.57 -3.10
N ARG A 121 -4.20 -7.88 -2.02
CA ARG A 121 -3.27 -7.01 -1.31
C ARG A 121 -2.83 -7.68 -0.02
N PHE A 122 -1.57 -7.46 0.32
CA PHE A 122 -0.95 -7.92 1.55
C PHE A 122 -0.36 -6.70 2.22
N ASP A 123 -1.03 -6.28 3.29
CA ASP A 123 -0.56 -5.25 4.19
C ASP A 123 0.41 -5.85 5.20
N LEU A 124 1.60 -5.25 5.29
CA LEU A 124 2.62 -5.66 6.25
C LEU A 124 2.80 -4.61 7.33
N THR A 125 2.43 -4.99 8.56
CA THR A 125 2.81 -4.23 9.75
C THR A 125 4.26 -4.59 10.13
N CYS A 126 4.95 -3.69 10.83
CA CYS A 126 6.32 -3.98 11.26
C CYS A 126 6.37 -5.22 12.20
N GLY A 127 5.35 -5.36 13.06
CA GLY A 127 5.14 -6.56 13.88
C GLY A 127 4.92 -7.83 13.05
N GLY A 128 4.03 -7.77 12.05
CA GLY A 128 3.76 -8.90 11.16
C GLY A 128 4.99 -9.34 10.37
N VAL A 129 5.87 -8.41 9.96
CA VAL A 129 7.16 -8.76 9.36
C VAL A 129 8.06 -9.45 10.37
N LYS A 130 8.16 -8.96 11.61
CA LYS A 130 8.97 -9.61 12.66
C LYS A 130 8.49 -11.04 12.90
N GLU A 131 7.19 -11.23 13.11
CA GLU A 131 6.56 -12.55 13.27
C GLU A 131 6.84 -13.46 12.07
N LEU A 132 6.70 -12.93 10.85
CA LEU A 132 7.04 -13.66 9.62
C LEU A 132 8.49 -14.12 9.60
N LEU A 133 9.41 -13.36 10.17
CA LEU A 133 10.84 -13.68 10.20
C LEU A 133 11.26 -14.52 11.42
N GLU A 134 10.37 -14.75 12.38
CA GLU A 134 10.66 -15.60 13.54
C GLU A 134 11.08 -17.01 13.10
N GLY A 135 12.12 -17.53 13.75
CA GLY A 135 12.71 -18.83 13.41
C GLY A 135 13.52 -18.86 12.11
N SER A 136 13.66 -17.74 11.40
CA SER A 136 14.57 -17.61 10.25
C SER A 136 15.91 -16.98 10.68
N SER A 137 16.94 -17.11 9.82
CA SER A 137 18.20 -16.37 9.99
C SER A 137 18.13 -14.93 9.47
N GLN A 138 16.98 -14.52 8.92
CA GLN A 138 16.77 -13.19 8.35
C GLN A 138 16.22 -12.24 9.42
N THR A 139 16.54 -10.96 9.29
CA THR A 139 16.10 -9.89 10.20
C THR A 139 15.52 -8.73 9.38
N LEU A 140 14.86 -7.76 10.01
CA LEU A 140 14.45 -6.52 9.33
C LEU A 140 15.62 -5.88 8.56
N LYS A 141 16.79 -5.81 9.19
CA LYS A 141 18.01 -5.28 8.58
C LYS A 141 18.47 -6.06 7.35
N SER A 142 18.20 -7.36 7.28
CA SER A 142 18.52 -8.20 6.10
C SER A 142 17.82 -7.72 4.83
N PHE A 143 16.74 -6.96 4.98
CA PHE A 143 15.96 -6.39 3.88
C PHE A 143 16.10 -4.86 3.81
N GLY A 144 17.01 -4.24 4.58
CA GLY A 144 17.12 -2.79 4.65
C GLY A 144 15.90 -2.12 5.31
N LEU A 145 15.29 -2.81 6.28
CA LEU A 145 14.23 -2.24 7.13
C LEU A 145 14.81 -1.86 8.49
N SER A 146 14.28 -0.76 9.04
CA SER A 146 14.49 -0.34 10.43
C SER A 146 13.16 -0.04 11.10
N GLU A 147 13.11 -0.09 12.43
CA GLU A 147 11.93 0.33 13.17
C GLU A 147 11.78 1.84 13.08
N ALA A 148 10.57 2.33 12.84
CA ALA A 148 10.27 3.74 12.98
C ALA A 148 10.26 4.14 14.46
N ALA A 149 10.26 5.44 14.74
CA ALA A 149 10.16 5.94 16.12
C ALA A 149 8.82 5.57 16.80
N SER A 150 7.79 5.23 16.02
CA SER A 150 6.56 4.56 16.48
C SER A 150 6.71 3.05 16.30
N ASP A 151 6.49 2.29 17.37
CA ASP A 151 6.68 0.81 17.41
C ASP A 151 5.82 0.01 16.41
N SER A 152 4.90 0.65 15.69
CA SER A 152 4.01 0.03 14.70
C SER A 152 4.59 -0.02 13.27
N ASP A 153 5.53 0.88 12.95
CA ASP A 153 5.92 1.16 11.56
C ASP A 153 7.36 0.73 11.30
N CYS A 154 7.62 0.33 10.07
CA CYS A 154 8.93 -0.10 9.60
C CYS A 154 9.38 0.84 8.47
N MET A 155 10.51 1.50 8.67
CA MET A 155 11.15 2.32 7.64
C MET A 155 11.79 1.40 6.60
N VAL A 156 11.52 1.68 5.32
CA VAL A 156 12.10 0.98 4.17
C VAL A 156 13.06 1.92 3.46
N GLU A 157 14.30 1.46 3.29
CA GLU A 157 15.36 2.28 2.71
C GLU A 157 15.57 2.05 1.21
N THR A 158 15.24 0.85 0.71
CA THR A 158 15.54 0.46 -0.68
C THR A 158 14.43 -0.36 -1.32
N LEU A 159 14.25 -0.18 -2.64
CA LEU A 159 13.31 -0.97 -3.43
C LEU A 159 13.72 -2.46 -3.52
N ASP A 160 15.03 -2.74 -3.57
CA ASP A 160 15.55 -4.11 -3.64
C ASP A 160 15.27 -4.88 -2.36
N GLY A 161 15.49 -4.23 -1.21
CA GLY A 161 15.16 -4.76 0.10
C GLY A 161 13.67 -5.05 0.26
N LEU A 162 12.82 -4.11 -0.16
CA LEU A 162 11.37 -4.27 -0.19
C LEU A 162 10.93 -5.42 -1.10
N SER A 163 11.54 -5.53 -2.28
CA SER A 163 11.26 -6.62 -3.23
C SER A 163 11.68 -7.99 -2.68
N ALA A 164 12.79 -8.06 -1.97
CA ALA A 164 13.23 -9.28 -1.31
C ALA A 164 12.29 -9.68 -0.17
N LEU A 165 11.84 -8.72 0.64
CA LEU A 165 10.82 -8.96 1.67
C LEU A 165 9.52 -9.45 1.06
N ALA A 166 9.04 -8.80 -0.01
CA ALA A 166 7.81 -9.18 -0.68
C ALA A 166 7.84 -10.63 -1.18
N LYS A 167 8.98 -11.09 -1.71
CA LYS A 167 9.15 -12.50 -2.09
C LYS A 167 9.02 -13.46 -0.91
N VAL A 168 9.52 -13.10 0.27
CA VAL A 168 9.39 -13.93 1.48
C VAL A 168 7.94 -13.99 1.95
N VAL A 169 7.22 -12.87 1.93
CA VAL A 169 5.79 -12.80 2.28
C VAL A 169 4.98 -13.75 1.41
N LEU A 170 5.18 -13.67 0.10
CA LEU A 170 4.45 -14.52 -0.84
C LEU A 170 4.85 -16.00 -0.72
N ALA A 171 6.13 -16.30 -0.48
CA ALA A 171 6.60 -17.67 -0.33
C ALA A 171 6.10 -18.36 0.94
N LYS A 172 5.91 -17.61 2.04
CA LYS A 172 5.39 -18.13 3.31
C LYS A 172 3.87 -18.20 3.36
N GLY A 173 3.18 -17.74 2.31
CA GLY A 173 1.72 -17.82 2.22
C GLY A 173 1.02 -16.85 3.16
N GLY A 174 1.50 -15.60 3.25
CA GLY A 174 0.77 -14.55 3.97
C GLY A 174 -0.69 -14.47 3.53
N GLU A 175 -1.59 -14.09 4.44
CA GLU A 175 -2.99 -13.88 4.11
C GLU A 175 -3.19 -12.50 3.49
N ALA A 176 -4.00 -12.45 2.42
CA ALA A 176 -4.38 -11.18 1.83
C ALA A 176 -5.36 -10.47 2.77
N ASP A 177 -5.15 -9.18 2.98
CA ASP A 177 -6.01 -8.37 3.85
C ASP A 177 -7.20 -7.77 3.10
N SER A 178 -7.10 -7.77 1.77
CA SER A 178 -8.10 -7.21 0.88
C SER A 178 -7.92 -7.72 -0.55
N THR A 179 -8.97 -7.59 -1.33
CA THR A 179 -9.01 -7.97 -2.74
C THR A 179 -9.63 -6.87 -3.59
N TYR A 180 -9.17 -6.74 -4.83
CA TYR A 180 -9.65 -5.77 -5.81
C TYR A 180 -10.10 -6.53 -7.05
N VAL A 181 -11.40 -6.62 -7.28
CA VAL A 181 -12.00 -7.43 -8.34
C VAL A 181 -12.39 -6.54 -9.53
N PRO A 182 -11.91 -6.81 -10.76
CA PRO A 182 -12.33 -6.06 -11.94
C PRO A 182 -13.85 -6.10 -12.14
N VAL A 183 -14.43 -4.93 -12.40
CA VAL A 183 -15.84 -4.77 -12.76
C VAL A 183 -15.94 -4.49 -14.26
N PRO A 184 -16.85 -5.16 -15.00
CA PRO A 184 -17.08 -4.90 -16.42
C PRO A 184 -17.48 -3.46 -16.77
#